data_AF-A0A5J9U605-F1
#
_entry.id   AF-A0A5J9U605-F1
#
_cell.length_a   1.000
_cell.length_b   1.000
_cell.length_c   1.000
_cell.angle_alpha   90.00
_cell.angle_beta   90.00
_cell.angle_gamma   90.00
#
_symmetry.space_group_name_H-M   'P 1'
#
loop_
_entity.id
_entity.type
_entity.pdbx_description
1 polymer ?
#
loop_
_entity_poly.entity_id
_entity_poly.type
_entity_poly.pdbx_seq_one_letter_code
_entity_poly.pdbx_strand_id
1 'polypeptide(L)'
;MEAASSEAKARRRHHQFVLVHGMCHGAWCWYKAATALRRAGHAVTAPDMAGCGAHPARVDEVRSFEDYSRPLLDAMAALPEGERVVLVAHSHGGYSVALAVERFPEKVAAAVFVTASMPAVGRPMAATSDELLAFVGPDFFLDSKELEQENPEIKGKPFIFGPNFMAQRLYHLSPPEDLTLGLMLIRPANTFTTNNTDEVVMRDEKLVTEERYGSARRVFVVVEEDRGIPAEFQRRMVAQSPGVEMEEIAGADHMVMLSQPQELVELLASSEPEARRRHHFVLVHGRCHGAWCWYKAATALLRAGHRATALDMAGCGAHPARLADVRSFEEYSRPLLDAVAALPEGERVVLVAHSHGGYSVALAAERFPEKVAAAVFVTASMPAVGRPMAVTSDKLLAFVGPDFFLDSKELEQENPEIKGKPFIFGPNSMTQRLYHLSPPEDLTLGLMLIRPANTFTTNNPDEVTMRDAKLLTEERYGSARRVFVVVEEDRGIPAEFQRRMVAQSPGVEVEEISGADHMVMLSRPQELVELLVRIANKCTSN
;
A
#
# COMPACT_ATOMS: atom_id res chain seq x y z
N MET A 1 -31.00 27.50 4.95
CA MET A 1 -30.66 26.17 5.50
C MET A 1 -29.68 25.46 4.56
N GLU A 2 -28.59 26.14 4.21
CA GLU A 2 -27.82 25.82 3.00
C GLU A 2 -26.30 25.93 3.21
N ALA A 3 -25.84 25.77 4.45
CA ALA A 3 -24.41 25.87 4.80
C ALA A 3 -23.89 24.69 5.64
N ALA A 4 -24.69 23.64 5.85
CA ALA A 4 -24.34 22.52 6.73
C ALA A 4 -24.03 21.20 5.99
N SER A 5 -24.03 21.18 4.65
CA SER A 5 -23.85 19.93 3.87
C SER A 5 -22.47 19.77 3.21
N SER A 6 -21.50 20.64 3.47
CA SER A 6 -20.14 20.52 2.91
C SER A 6 -19.07 20.03 3.90
N GLU A 7 -19.42 19.74 5.17
CA GLU A 7 -18.46 19.32 6.21
C GLU A 7 -18.42 17.82 6.49
N ALA A 8 -19.17 17.00 5.75
CA ALA A 8 -19.09 15.53 5.84
C ALA A 8 -18.16 14.92 4.77
N LYS A 9 -17.11 15.64 4.32
CA LYS A 9 -15.95 15.02 3.66
C LYS A 9 -15.20 14.22 4.70
N ALA A 10 -15.01 12.93 4.46
CA ALA A 10 -14.30 11.97 5.30
C ALA A 10 -13.17 12.63 6.12
N ARG A 11 -13.37 12.73 7.45
CA ARG A 11 -12.33 13.15 8.40
C ARG A 11 -11.21 12.11 8.35
N ARG A 12 -10.25 12.28 7.44
CA ARG A 12 -8.91 11.66 7.59
C ARG A 12 -8.40 12.16 8.94
N ARG A 13 -8.14 11.26 9.89
CA ARG A 13 -7.57 11.64 11.18
C ARG A 13 -6.16 12.20 10.93
N HIS A 14 -5.97 13.48 11.19
CA HIS A 14 -4.67 14.13 11.12
C HIS A 14 -3.87 13.77 12.38
N HIS A 15 -2.99 12.77 12.27
CA HIS A 15 -2.02 12.46 13.32
C HIS A 15 -0.82 13.44 13.32
N GLN A 16 -0.24 13.63 14.50
CA GLN A 16 1.04 14.32 14.70
C GLN A 16 2.11 13.27 15.05
N PHE A 17 3.09 13.11 14.18
CA PHE A 17 4.21 12.19 14.34
C PHE A 17 5.44 12.91 14.87
N VAL A 18 6.12 12.29 15.84
CA VAL A 18 7.45 12.70 16.28
C VAL A 18 8.43 11.57 15.97
N LEU A 19 9.34 11.81 15.04
CA LEU A 19 10.27 10.82 14.51
C LEU A 19 11.64 10.95 15.21
N VAL A 20 12.08 9.90 15.91
CA VAL A 20 13.26 9.90 16.78
C VAL A 20 14.32 8.98 16.18
N HIS A 21 15.46 9.56 15.80
CA HIS A 21 16.55 8.87 15.11
C HIS A 21 17.41 7.99 16.04
N GLY A 22 18.14 7.06 15.44
CA GLY A 22 19.13 6.22 16.10
C GLY A 22 20.46 6.91 16.42
N MET A 23 21.37 6.16 17.05
CA MET A 23 22.72 6.63 17.40
C MET A 23 23.49 7.08 16.15
N CYS A 24 24.36 8.06 16.31
CA CYS A 24 25.16 8.72 15.26
C CYS A 24 24.39 9.43 14.13
N HIS A 25 23.08 9.22 14.01
CA HIS A 25 22.23 9.83 12.99
C HIS A 25 21.63 11.15 13.51
N GLY A 26 20.80 11.79 12.69
CA GLY A 26 20.01 12.96 13.03
C GLY A 26 18.64 12.90 12.36
N ALA A 27 17.84 13.94 12.54
CA ALA A 27 16.52 14.12 11.92
C ALA A 27 16.55 13.93 10.40
N TRP A 28 17.68 14.20 9.75
CA TRP A 28 17.90 14.02 8.32
C TRP A 28 17.62 12.59 7.83
N CYS A 29 17.78 11.55 8.66
CA CYS A 29 17.52 10.17 8.21
C CYS A 29 16.04 9.93 7.90
N TRP A 30 15.15 10.75 8.45
CA TRP A 30 13.71 10.65 8.22
C TRP A 30 13.22 11.38 6.96
N TYR A 31 14.09 11.99 6.14
CA TYR A 31 13.64 12.93 5.10
C TYR A 31 12.62 12.32 4.12
N LYS A 32 12.77 11.05 3.72
CA LYS A 32 11.80 10.37 2.83
C LYS A 32 10.48 10.09 3.53
N ALA A 33 10.53 9.42 4.69
CA ALA A 33 9.34 9.07 5.47
C ALA A 33 8.56 10.32 5.95
N ALA A 34 9.26 11.34 6.44
CA ALA A 34 8.66 12.61 6.84
C ALA A 34 7.98 13.32 5.66
N THR A 35 8.60 13.30 4.47
CA THR A 35 7.99 13.85 3.25
C THR A 35 6.71 13.09 2.88
N ALA A 36 6.74 11.75 2.93
CA ALA A 36 5.58 10.92 2.64
C ALA A 36 4.44 11.13 3.64
N LEU A 37 4.73 11.15 4.95
CA LEU A 37 3.75 11.44 6.01
C LEU A 37 3.11 12.84 5.84
N ARG A 38 3.92 13.87 5.53
CA ARG A 38 3.40 15.22 5.25
C ARG A 38 2.52 15.25 4.01
N ARG A 39 2.91 14.55 2.94
CA ARG A 39 2.09 14.41 1.72
C ARG A 39 0.76 13.69 1.99
N ALA A 40 0.75 12.74 2.92
CA ALA A 40 -0.47 12.07 3.37
C ALA A 40 -1.37 12.96 4.25
N GLY A 41 -0.91 14.16 4.63
CA GLY A 41 -1.65 15.15 5.40
C GLY A 41 -1.32 15.16 6.89
N HIS A 42 -0.34 14.38 7.36
CA HIS A 42 0.02 14.34 8.78
C HIS A 42 0.98 15.47 9.17
N ALA A 43 0.90 15.90 10.43
CA ALA A 43 1.91 16.77 11.02
C ALA A 43 3.14 15.93 11.41
N VAL A 44 4.34 16.41 11.11
CA VAL A 44 5.58 15.65 11.35
C VAL A 44 6.67 16.54 11.92
N THR A 45 7.15 16.16 13.10
CA THR A 45 8.32 16.73 13.78
C THR A 45 9.41 15.67 13.84
N ALA A 46 10.65 16.03 13.53
CA ALA A 46 11.80 15.16 13.67
C ALA A 46 12.91 15.95 14.38
N PRO A 47 13.04 15.85 15.72
CA PRO A 47 14.08 16.55 16.45
C PRO A 47 15.45 15.88 16.26
N ASP A 48 16.50 16.71 16.21
CA ASP A 48 17.88 16.24 16.43
C ASP A 48 18.12 16.10 17.94
N MET A 49 18.58 14.94 18.40
CA MET A 49 19.01 14.74 19.78
C MET A 49 20.26 15.59 20.08
N ALA A 50 20.56 15.85 21.36
CA ALA A 50 21.70 16.68 21.71
C ALA A 50 23.01 16.03 21.21
N GLY A 51 23.85 16.80 20.53
CA GLY A 51 25.09 16.29 19.93
C GLY A 51 24.91 15.63 18.55
N CYS A 52 23.68 15.50 18.05
CA CYS A 52 23.36 14.81 16.80
C CYS A 52 22.88 15.76 15.70
N GLY A 53 22.91 15.28 14.44
CA GLY A 53 22.46 16.04 13.27
C GLY A 53 22.92 17.50 13.26
N ALA A 54 21.97 18.43 13.14
CA ALA A 54 22.23 19.87 13.14
C ALA A 54 22.20 20.51 14.53
N HIS A 55 22.03 19.74 15.61
CA HIS A 55 22.05 20.26 16.98
C HIS A 55 23.41 20.92 17.29
N PRO A 56 23.45 22.14 17.87
CA PRO A 56 24.70 22.89 18.03
C PRO A 56 25.66 22.28 19.05
N ALA A 57 25.15 21.58 20.06
CA ALA A 57 25.99 20.93 21.07
C ALA A 57 26.96 19.92 20.44
N ARG A 58 28.12 19.77 21.07
CA ARG A 58 29.11 18.73 20.74
C ARG A 58 28.92 17.50 21.63
N VAL A 59 29.51 16.37 21.24
CA VAL A 59 29.37 15.10 21.99
C VAL A 59 30.00 15.17 23.40
N ASP A 60 31.04 15.98 23.58
CA ASP A 60 31.74 16.27 24.83
C ASP A 60 31.03 17.31 25.72
N GLU A 61 29.85 17.77 25.30
CA GLU A 61 28.94 18.62 26.08
C GLU A 61 27.70 17.85 26.57
N VAL A 62 27.47 16.64 26.05
CA VAL A 62 26.29 15.80 26.38
C VAL A 62 26.65 14.87 27.54
N ARG A 63 26.30 15.27 28.76
CA ARG A 63 26.78 14.66 30.01
C ARG A 63 26.00 13.43 30.46
N SER A 64 24.75 13.29 30.01
CA SER A 64 23.86 12.21 30.42
C SER A 64 22.90 11.79 29.31
N PHE A 65 22.29 10.61 29.46
CA PHE A 65 21.23 10.17 28.56
C PHE A 65 20.00 11.10 28.57
N GLU A 66 19.74 11.77 29.71
CA GLU A 66 18.66 12.75 29.79
C GLU A 66 19.00 14.03 29.01
N ASP A 67 20.27 14.46 29.02
CA ASP A 67 20.73 15.59 28.21
C ASP A 67 20.68 15.25 26.72
N TYR A 68 21.09 14.04 26.35
CA TYR A 68 20.94 13.53 24.99
C TYR A 68 19.48 13.62 24.51
N SER A 69 18.55 13.18 25.35
CA SER A 69 17.11 13.13 25.04
C SER A 69 16.39 14.46 25.24
N ARG A 70 17.07 15.52 25.72
CA ARG A 70 16.46 16.82 26.06
C ARG A 70 15.63 17.41 24.93
N PRO A 71 16.08 17.43 23.65
CA PRO A 71 15.29 18.00 22.57
C PRO A 71 13.92 17.31 22.38
N LEU A 72 13.84 15.98 22.61
CA LEU A 72 12.58 15.25 22.59
C LEU A 72 11.71 15.59 23.81
N LEU A 73 12.31 15.61 25.00
CA LEU A 73 11.59 15.90 26.25
C LEU A 73 11.00 17.31 26.25
N ASP A 74 11.74 18.30 25.76
CA ASP A 74 11.28 19.67 25.62
C ASP A 74 10.15 19.77 24.59
N ALA A 75 10.26 19.06 23.46
CA ALA A 75 9.20 18.99 22.46
C ALA A 75 7.90 18.38 23.03
N MET A 76 8.01 17.33 23.84
CA MET A 76 6.86 16.70 24.52
C MET A 76 6.27 17.61 25.59
N ALA A 77 7.11 18.30 26.37
CA ALA A 77 6.66 19.25 27.38
C ALA A 77 5.89 20.42 26.74
N ALA A 78 6.32 20.89 25.57
CA ALA A 78 5.71 22.00 24.84
C ALA A 78 4.37 21.67 24.16
N LEU A 79 3.98 20.40 24.05
CA LEU A 79 2.68 20.03 23.48
C LEU A 79 1.51 20.59 24.32
N PRO A 80 0.47 21.17 23.68
CA PRO A 80 -0.74 21.63 24.36
C PRO A 80 -1.43 20.55 25.19
N GLU A 81 -2.19 20.98 26.21
CA GLU A 81 -2.99 20.07 27.03
C GLU A 81 -4.05 19.36 26.17
N GLY A 82 -4.15 18.03 26.33
CA GLY A 82 -5.08 17.19 25.58
C GLY A 82 -4.59 16.75 24.19
N GLU A 83 -3.49 17.30 23.69
CA GLU A 83 -2.87 16.83 22.45
C GLU A 83 -2.04 15.56 22.68
N ARG A 84 -2.14 14.61 21.75
CA ARG A 84 -1.41 13.34 21.79
C ARG A 84 -0.69 13.10 20.47
N VAL A 85 0.55 12.63 20.56
CA VAL A 85 1.41 12.36 19.40
C VAL A 85 1.71 10.88 19.24
N VAL A 86 2.02 10.47 18.00
CA VAL A 86 2.61 9.17 17.72
C VAL A 86 4.13 9.32 17.74
N LEU A 87 4.78 8.69 18.72
CA LEU A 87 6.24 8.64 18.80
C LEU A 87 6.73 7.48 17.93
N VAL A 88 7.67 7.73 17.02
CA VAL A 88 8.28 6.70 16.17
C VAL A 88 9.78 6.69 16.42
N ALA A 89 10.25 5.63 17.07
CA ALA A 89 11.65 5.43 17.41
C ALA A 89 12.33 4.51 16.38
N HIS A 90 13.57 4.84 16.04
CA HIS A 90 14.48 3.98 15.30
C HIS A 90 15.73 3.66 16.11
N SER A 91 16.17 2.40 16.10
CA SER A 91 17.43 1.99 16.72
C SER A 91 17.55 2.48 18.18
N HIS A 92 18.67 3.08 18.55
CA HIS A 92 18.91 3.68 19.87
C HIS A 92 17.88 4.75 20.29
N GLY A 93 17.17 5.36 19.35
CA GLY A 93 16.10 6.33 19.63
C GLY A 93 14.95 5.73 20.47
N GLY A 94 14.83 4.40 20.49
CA GLY A 94 13.86 3.69 21.34
C GLY A 94 14.01 3.97 22.83
N TYR A 95 15.24 4.20 23.34
CA TYR A 95 15.44 4.58 24.73
C TYR A 95 14.91 6.00 25.03
N SER A 96 15.08 6.93 24.10
CA SER A 96 14.61 8.31 24.27
C SER A 96 13.09 8.35 24.21
N VAL A 97 12.47 7.52 23.37
CA VAL A 97 11.02 7.32 23.35
C VAL A 97 10.54 6.67 24.64
N ALA A 98 11.17 5.60 25.14
CA ALA A 98 10.78 4.99 26.42
C ALA A 98 10.80 5.99 27.58
N LEU A 99 11.85 6.81 27.67
CA LEU A 99 11.95 7.90 28.64
C LEU A 99 10.87 8.95 28.45
N ALA A 100 10.58 9.37 27.22
CA ALA A 100 9.54 10.35 26.92
C ALA A 100 8.14 9.82 27.28
N VAL A 101 7.85 8.56 26.99
CA VAL A 101 6.58 7.91 27.37
C VAL A 101 6.48 7.79 28.89
N GLU A 102 7.56 7.44 29.59
CA GLU A 102 7.58 7.41 31.05
C GLU A 102 7.33 8.80 31.64
N ARG A 103 7.85 9.87 31.05
CA ARG A 103 7.66 11.25 31.55
C ARG A 103 6.31 11.86 31.17
N PHE A 104 5.75 11.50 30.01
CA PHE A 104 4.55 12.13 29.43
C PHE A 104 3.55 11.12 28.83
N PRO A 105 3.12 10.07 29.57
CA PRO A 105 2.26 9.01 29.02
C PRO A 105 0.93 9.57 28.51
N GLU A 106 0.40 10.62 29.14
CA GLU A 106 -0.85 11.29 28.76
C GLU A 106 -0.79 11.98 27.40
N LYS A 107 0.42 12.31 26.91
CA LYS A 107 0.67 12.99 25.63
C LYS A 107 1.02 12.02 24.50
N VAL A 108 1.03 10.71 24.75
CA VAL A 108 1.41 9.71 23.75
C VAL A 108 0.18 8.95 23.28
N ALA A 109 -0.14 9.03 21.99
CA ALA A 109 -1.19 8.23 21.36
C ALA A 109 -0.74 6.78 21.15
N ALA A 110 0.49 6.61 20.65
CA ALA A 110 1.17 5.33 20.51
C ALA A 110 2.69 5.55 20.47
N ALA A 111 3.46 4.56 20.93
CA ALA A 111 4.90 4.49 20.77
C ALA A 111 5.26 3.35 19.81
N VAL A 112 5.82 3.69 18.66
CA VAL A 112 6.20 2.75 17.61
C VAL A 112 7.71 2.57 17.61
N PHE A 113 8.17 1.34 17.81
CA PHE A 113 9.58 0.94 17.83
C PHE A 113 9.91 0.26 16.50
N VAL A 114 10.57 0.99 15.60
CA VAL A 114 10.91 0.51 14.26
C VAL A 114 12.35 0.04 14.26
N THR A 115 12.54 -1.29 14.30
CA THR A 115 13.84 -1.91 14.58
C THR A 115 14.65 -1.13 15.61
N ALA A 116 14.02 -0.90 16.76
CA ALA A 116 14.52 -0.01 17.80
C ALA A 116 14.78 -0.77 19.09
N SER A 117 15.64 -0.21 19.94
CA SER A 117 15.84 -0.70 21.29
C SER A 117 14.56 -0.47 22.10
N MET A 118 13.89 -1.55 22.52
CA MET A 118 12.69 -1.47 23.34
C MET A 118 12.99 -2.05 24.73
N PRO A 119 13.20 -1.19 25.75
CA PRO A 119 13.42 -1.67 27.10
C PRO A 119 12.14 -2.30 27.67
N ALA A 120 12.30 -3.37 28.46
CA ALA A 120 11.21 -4.00 29.18
C ALA A 120 11.00 -3.32 30.55
N VAL A 121 9.75 -3.31 31.03
CA VAL A 121 9.38 -2.78 32.35
C VAL A 121 10.15 -3.51 33.44
N GLY A 122 10.62 -2.76 34.46
CA GLY A 122 11.34 -3.33 35.61
C GLY A 122 12.77 -3.79 35.30
N ARG A 123 13.34 -3.37 34.16
CA ARG A 123 14.73 -3.65 33.78
C ARG A 123 15.47 -2.35 33.44
N PRO A 124 16.78 -2.24 33.75
CA PRO A 124 17.58 -1.11 33.28
C PRO A 124 17.57 -1.01 31.75
N MET A 125 17.39 0.19 31.21
CA MET A 125 17.39 0.40 29.75
C MET A 125 18.72 -0.04 29.10
N ALA A 126 19.85 0.21 29.77
CA ALA A 126 21.17 -0.21 29.28
C ALA A 126 21.34 -1.73 29.19
N ALA A 127 20.57 -2.54 29.93
CA ALA A 127 20.65 -3.99 29.84
C ALA A 127 20.32 -4.50 28.43
N THR A 128 19.36 -3.88 27.75
CA THR A 128 19.02 -4.22 26.36
C THR A 128 20.19 -3.97 25.41
N SER A 129 21.01 -2.93 25.66
CA SER A 129 22.21 -2.66 24.84
C SER A 129 23.29 -3.70 25.09
N ASP A 130 23.54 -4.05 26.35
CA ASP A 130 24.53 -5.07 26.70
C ASP A 130 24.15 -6.44 26.14
N GLU A 131 22.86 -6.80 26.18
CA GLU A 131 22.33 -8.03 25.57
C GLU A 131 22.49 -8.05 24.05
N LEU A 132 22.27 -6.92 23.38
CA LEU A 132 22.49 -6.81 21.94
C LEU A 132 23.97 -7.02 21.62
N LEU A 133 24.86 -6.34 22.33
CA LEU A 133 26.31 -6.47 22.15
C LEU A 133 26.78 -7.91 22.38
N ALA A 134 26.28 -8.58 23.42
CA ALA A 134 26.56 -9.98 23.68
C ALA A 134 26.02 -10.91 22.58
N PHE A 135 24.86 -10.58 22.01
CA PHE A 135 24.24 -11.35 20.93
C PHE A 135 25.00 -11.24 19.61
N VAL A 136 25.44 -10.04 19.24
CA VAL A 136 26.10 -9.80 17.95
C VAL A 136 27.60 -10.11 17.94
N GLY A 137 28.25 -10.11 19.11
CA GLY A 137 29.66 -10.42 19.27
C GLY A 137 30.63 -9.28 18.93
N PRO A 138 31.94 -9.50 19.14
CA PRO A 138 32.96 -8.44 19.12
C PRO A 138 33.26 -7.87 17.73
N ASP A 139 33.11 -8.67 16.67
CA ASP A 139 33.44 -8.25 15.28
C ASP A 139 32.27 -7.53 14.59
N PHE A 140 31.18 -7.28 15.31
CA PHE A 140 29.94 -6.76 14.74
C PHE A 140 30.10 -5.39 14.08
N PHE A 141 30.85 -4.50 14.73
CA PHE A 141 30.95 -3.09 14.31
C PHE A 141 31.98 -2.81 13.22
N LEU A 142 32.65 -3.84 12.68
CA LEU A 142 33.63 -3.76 11.60
C LEU A 142 34.68 -2.63 11.81
N ASP A 143 34.61 -1.57 11.02
CA ASP A 143 35.55 -0.44 10.99
C ASP A 143 35.07 0.79 11.78
N SER A 144 34.00 0.63 12.58
CA SER A 144 33.55 1.66 13.52
C SER A 144 34.54 1.84 14.66
N LYS A 145 34.52 3.03 15.29
CA LYS A 145 35.56 3.43 16.23
C LYS A 145 34.99 4.04 17.49
N GLU A 146 35.58 3.66 18.62
CA GLU A 146 35.57 4.50 19.81
C GLU A 146 36.55 5.66 19.63
N LEU A 147 36.15 6.82 20.09
CA LEU A 147 36.93 8.06 20.07
C LEU A 147 37.40 8.38 21.49
N GLU A 148 38.44 9.21 21.58
CA GLU A 148 38.86 9.73 22.88
C GLU A 148 37.85 10.78 23.38
N GLN A 149 37.57 10.73 24.67
CA GLN A 149 36.69 11.67 25.33
C GLN A 149 37.47 12.95 25.65
N GLU A 150 37.09 14.07 25.04
CA GLU A 150 37.75 15.37 25.24
C GLU A 150 37.40 15.98 26.61
N ASN A 151 36.22 15.68 27.15
CA ASN A 151 35.77 16.18 28.45
C ASN A 151 35.93 15.12 29.56
N PRO A 152 36.89 15.28 30.49
CA PRO A 152 37.17 14.29 31.53
C PRO A 152 36.04 14.12 32.57
N GLU A 153 35.07 15.04 32.60
CA GLU A 153 33.87 14.92 33.45
C GLU A 153 32.83 13.95 32.87
N ILE A 154 32.90 13.65 31.57
CA ILE A 154 32.00 12.71 30.91
C ILE A 154 32.68 11.35 30.87
N LYS A 155 32.08 10.35 31.50
CA LYS A 155 32.60 8.98 31.47
C LYS A 155 32.19 8.27 30.19
N GLY A 156 33.04 7.35 29.75
CA GLY A 156 32.84 6.57 28.52
C GLY A 156 33.43 7.25 27.28
N LYS A 157 33.55 6.46 26.21
CA LYS A 157 34.12 6.89 24.93
C LYS A 157 33.01 7.16 23.92
N PRO A 158 33.01 8.32 23.24
CA PRO A 158 32.13 8.53 22.10
C PRO A 158 32.38 7.47 21.04
N PHE A 159 31.34 7.11 20.29
CA PHE A 159 31.40 6.10 19.24
C PHE A 159 30.93 6.68 17.92
N ILE A 160 31.56 6.27 16.83
CA ILE A 160 31.17 6.65 15.47
C ILE A 160 31.17 5.43 14.54
N PHE A 161 30.13 5.30 13.73
CA PHE A 161 30.01 4.23 12.75
C PHE A 161 31.04 4.35 11.62
N GLY A 162 31.64 3.22 11.27
CA GLY A 162 32.58 3.11 10.16
C GLY A 162 31.87 2.91 8.82
N PRO A 163 32.49 3.29 7.70
CA PRO A 163 31.87 3.18 6.38
C PRO A 163 31.51 1.75 5.97
N ASN A 164 32.34 0.76 6.29
CA ASN A 164 32.03 -0.64 5.97
C ASN A 164 30.90 -1.18 6.85
N PHE A 165 30.86 -0.79 8.13
CA PHE A 165 29.73 -1.11 9.00
C PHE A 165 28.42 -0.53 8.45
N MET A 166 28.39 0.76 8.12
CA MET A 166 27.20 1.38 7.54
C MET A 166 26.77 0.68 6.26
N ALA A 167 27.68 0.45 5.31
CA ALA A 167 27.37 -0.17 4.03
C ALA A 167 26.85 -1.61 4.18
N GLN A 168 27.45 -2.41 5.06
CA GLN A 168 27.15 -3.85 5.13
C GLN A 168 26.08 -4.23 6.16
N ARG A 169 25.82 -3.38 7.15
CA ARG A 169 24.89 -3.68 8.25
C ARG A 169 23.69 -2.75 8.29
N LEU A 170 23.86 -1.46 7.98
CA LEU A 170 22.78 -0.50 8.14
C LEU A 170 22.08 -0.15 6.81
N TYR A 171 22.82 0.03 5.72
CA TYR A 171 22.35 0.57 4.43
C TYR A 171 22.39 -0.45 3.26
N HIS A 172 22.50 -1.75 3.54
CA HIS A 172 22.75 -2.75 2.51
C HIS A 172 21.59 -3.00 1.53
N LEU A 173 20.38 -2.51 1.82
CA LEU A 173 19.22 -2.50 0.91
C LEU A 173 18.75 -1.09 0.56
N SER A 174 19.34 -0.07 1.18
CA SER A 174 19.10 1.34 0.90
C SER A 174 19.73 1.75 -0.43
N PRO A 175 19.17 2.76 -1.12
CA PRO A 175 19.82 3.38 -2.27
C PRO A 175 21.24 3.86 -1.93
N PRO A 176 22.22 3.70 -2.84
CA PRO A 176 23.62 4.06 -2.56
C PRO A 176 23.84 5.56 -2.29
N GLU A 177 22.94 6.41 -2.78
CA GLU A 177 22.93 7.84 -2.49
C GLU A 177 22.64 8.11 -1.01
N ASP A 178 21.77 7.32 -0.39
CA ASP A 178 21.44 7.45 1.03
C ASP A 178 22.59 7.02 1.93
N LEU A 179 23.35 5.98 1.55
CA LEU A 179 24.60 5.63 2.23
C LEU A 179 25.60 6.79 2.12
N THR A 180 25.76 7.35 0.91
CA THR A 180 26.66 8.49 0.69
C THR A 180 26.26 9.69 1.57
N LEU A 181 24.97 10.00 1.61
CA LEU A 181 24.42 11.04 2.47
C LEU A 181 24.70 10.75 3.95
N GLY A 182 24.50 9.50 4.39
CA GLY A 182 24.78 9.08 5.76
C GLY A 182 26.25 9.26 6.12
N LEU A 183 27.17 8.84 5.27
CA LEU A 183 28.61 9.01 5.48
C LEU A 183 29.04 10.48 5.61
N MET A 184 28.30 11.40 4.99
CA MET A 184 28.55 12.84 5.09
C MET A 184 27.96 13.47 6.37
N LEU A 185 26.96 12.84 6.98
CA LEU A 185 26.13 13.47 8.02
C LEU A 185 26.19 12.81 9.40
N ILE A 186 26.73 11.59 9.52
CA ILE A 186 26.87 10.97 10.84
C ILE A 186 27.78 11.79 11.75
N ARG A 187 27.46 11.79 13.05
CA ARG A 187 28.26 12.41 14.11
C ARG A 187 28.54 11.41 15.22
N PRO A 188 29.64 11.56 15.99
CA PRO A 188 29.87 10.71 17.15
C PRO A 188 28.77 10.87 18.21
N ALA A 189 28.48 9.80 18.96
CA ALA A 189 27.54 9.80 20.07
C ALA A 189 28.08 9.02 21.27
N ASN A 190 27.69 9.41 22.49
CA ASN A 190 28.04 8.68 23.71
C ASN A 190 27.21 7.39 23.82
N THR A 191 27.80 6.31 24.36
CA THR A 191 27.21 4.96 24.32
C THR A 191 26.37 4.57 25.54
N PHE A 192 26.22 5.45 26.53
CA PHE A 192 25.28 5.34 27.68
C PHE A 192 25.05 3.91 28.27
N THR A 193 26.12 3.12 28.39
CA THR A 193 26.06 1.69 28.78
C THR A 193 26.05 1.50 30.29
N THR A 194 25.82 0.25 30.75
CA THR A 194 25.90 -0.11 32.19
C THR A 194 27.30 0.05 32.78
N ASN A 195 28.35 0.12 31.95
CA ASN A 195 29.71 0.36 32.44
C ASN A 195 29.96 1.84 32.79
N ASN A 196 29.11 2.76 32.34
CA ASN A 196 29.16 4.14 32.77
C ASN A 196 28.45 4.29 34.13
N THR A 197 29.22 4.49 35.21
CA THR A 197 28.68 4.62 36.57
C THR A 197 27.91 5.91 36.82
N ASP A 198 28.08 6.92 35.96
CA ASP A 198 27.40 8.21 36.11
C ASP A 198 26.05 8.26 35.39
N GLU A 199 25.74 7.26 34.55
CA GLU A 199 24.45 7.18 33.84
C GLU A 199 23.34 6.60 34.72
N VAL A 200 22.82 7.45 35.61
CA VAL A 200 21.75 7.07 36.56
C VAL A 200 20.50 6.60 35.82
N VAL A 201 20.05 7.34 34.81
CA VAL A 201 18.78 7.07 34.09
C VAL A 201 18.82 5.72 33.37
N MET A 202 19.90 5.43 32.64
CA MET A 202 19.99 4.19 31.85
C MET A 202 20.16 2.93 32.71
N ARG A 203 20.61 3.08 33.96
CA ARG A 203 20.87 2.00 34.91
C ARG A 203 19.75 1.76 35.91
N ASP A 204 18.83 2.70 36.06
CA ASP A 204 17.73 2.59 37.02
C ASP A 204 16.70 1.55 36.55
N GLU A 205 16.66 0.41 37.24
CA GLU A 205 15.71 -0.68 36.99
C GLU A 205 14.24 -0.27 37.23
N LYS A 206 14.02 0.80 38.01
CA LYS A 206 12.69 1.27 38.40
C LYS A 206 12.22 2.46 37.56
N LEU A 207 13.02 2.91 36.61
CA LEU A 207 12.69 4.07 35.79
C LEU A 207 11.44 3.83 34.94
N VAL A 208 11.44 2.76 34.13
CA VAL A 208 10.32 2.42 33.25
C VAL A 208 9.29 1.57 33.99
N THR A 209 8.10 2.12 34.19
CA THR A 209 7.06 1.57 35.07
C THR A 209 5.89 0.97 34.28
N GLU A 210 5.15 0.05 34.89
CA GLU A 210 3.96 -0.53 34.25
C GLU A 210 2.83 0.51 34.13
N GLU A 211 2.71 1.39 35.12
CA GLU A 211 1.66 2.40 35.22
C GLU A 211 1.79 3.48 34.15
N ARG A 212 3.01 3.75 33.65
CA ARG A 212 3.31 4.85 32.73
C ARG A 212 3.80 4.33 31.38
N TYR A 213 5.05 3.90 31.28
CA TYR A 213 5.57 3.30 30.03
C TYR A 213 4.82 2.02 29.63
N GLY A 214 4.46 1.17 30.60
CA GLY A 214 3.69 -0.06 30.41
C GLY A 214 2.29 0.14 29.86
N SER A 215 1.62 1.19 30.33
CA SER A 215 0.21 1.47 29.99
C SER A 215 0.02 2.13 28.63
N ALA A 216 1.10 2.67 28.05
CA ALA A 216 1.05 3.24 26.70
C ALA A 216 0.89 2.13 25.64
N ARG A 217 0.11 2.44 24.59
CA ARG A 217 0.04 1.57 23.42
C ARG A 217 1.40 1.53 22.72
N ARG A 218 1.98 0.33 22.64
CA ARG A 218 3.30 0.10 22.05
C ARG A 218 3.19 -0.83 20.86
N VAL A 219 3.80 -0.42 19.75
CA VAL A 219 3.89 -1.21 18.51
C VAL A 219 5.36 -1.43 18.21
N PHE A 220 5.76 -2.64 17.87
CA PHE A 220 7.10 -2.96 17.41
C PHE A 220 7.03 -3.39 15.95
N VAL A 221 7.83 -2.74 15.09
CA VAL A 221 7.96 -3.08 13.68
C VAL A 221 9.27 -3.85 13.51
N VAL A 222 9.13 -5.15 13.28
CA VAL A 222 10.25 -6.05 12.98
C VAL A 222 10.66 -5.85 11.52
N VAL A 223 11.96 -5.68 11.30
CA VAL A 223 12.53 -5.63 9.95
C VAL A 223 13.35 -6.91 9.71
N GLU A 224 12.91 -7.74 8.76
CA GLU A 224 13.44 -9.10 8.60
C GLU A 224 14.91 -9.13 8.17
N GLU A 225 15.29 -8.29 7.21
CA GLU A 225 16.65 -8.25 6.67
C GLU A 225 17.57 -7.30 7.44
N ASP A 226 17.15 -6.82 8.62
CA ASP A 226 17.98 -5.97 9.46
C ASP A 226 19.24 -6.71 9.93
N ARG A 227 20.40 -6.11 9.63
CA ARG A 227 21.72 -6.59 10.07
C ARG A 227 22.37 -5.72 11.15
N GLY A 228 21.75 -4.60 11.50
CA GLY A 228 22.09 -3.71 12.62
C GLY A 228 21.50 -4.17 13.96
N ILE A 229 20.22 -4.55 13.96
CA ILE A 229 19.58 -5.24 15.08
C ILE A 229 18.90 -6.48 14.48
N PRO A 230 19.51 -7.67 14.56
CA PRO A 230 18.97 -8.84 13.89
C PRO A 230 17.52 -9.15 14.28
N ALA A 231 16.70 -9.58 13.32
CA ALA A 231 15.26 -9.83 13.53
C ALA A 231 14.98 -10.83 14.67
N GLU A 232 15.88 -11.79 14.91
CA GLU A 232 15.80 -12.69 16.07
C GLU A 232 15.86 -11.93 17.40
N PHE A 233 16.76 -10.96 17.50
CA PHE A 233 16.91 -10.12 18.69
C PHE A 233 15.74 -9.14 18.83
N GLN A 234 15.23 -8.59 17.72
CA GLN A 234 14.00 -7.78 17.71
C GLN A 234 12.83 -8.56 18.32
N ARG A 235 12.58 -9.78 17.84
CA ARG A 235 11.52 -10.66 18.38
C ARG A 235 11.73 -11.03 19.85
N ARG A 236 12.98 -11.16 20.30
CA ARG A 236 13.31 -11.38 21.71
C ARG A 236 12.87 -10.19 22.58
N MET A 237 13.11 -8.96 22.14
CA MET A 237 12.64 -7.76 22.86
C MET A 237 11.11 -7.71 22.95
N VAL A 238 10.42 -8.06 21.86
CA VAL A 238 8.95 -8.17 21.84
C VAL A 238 8.46 -9.23 22.83
N ALA A 239 9.07 -10.41 22.84
CA ALA A 239 8.69 -11.49 23.76
C ALA A 239 8.90 -11.13 25.25
N GLN A 240 9.85 -10.23 25.55
CA GLN A 240 10.10 -9.73 26.90
C GLN A 240 9.16 -8.59 27.32
N SER A 241 8.33 -8.07 26.42
CA SER A 241 7.50 -6.88 26.63
C SER A 241 6.02 -7.20 26.40
N PRO A 242 5.28 -7.64 27.43
CA PRO A 242 3.86 -7.97 27.31
C PRO A 242 3.02 -6.79 26.78
N GLY A 243 2.01 -7.09 25.97
CA GLY A 243 1.07 -6.09 25.44
C GLY A 243 1.57 -5.26 24.27
N VAL A 244 2.74 -5.57 23.71
CA VAL A 244 3.27 -4.93 22.50
C VAL A 244 2.63 -5.55 21.26
N GLU A 245 2.07 -4.70 20.39
CA GLU A 245 1.61 -5.09 19.05
C GLU A 245 2.83 -5.31 18.14
N MET A 246 2.85 -6.37 17.35
CA MET A 246 3.97 -6.67 16.44
C MET A 246 3.51 -6.56 14.99
N GLU A 247 4.26 -5.79 14.21
CA GLU A 247 4.15 -5.69 12.77
C GLU A 247 5.48 -6.07 12.13
N GLU A 248 5.47 -6.43 10.84
CA GLU A 248 6.67 -6.82 10.11
C GLU A 248 6.78 -6.04 8.80
N ILE A 249 8.01 -5.69 8.42
CA ILE A 249 8.38 -5.15 7.10
C ILE A 249 9.48 -6.03 6.53
N ALA A 250 9.26 -6.53 5.32
CA ALA A 250 10.21 -7.34 4.58
C ALA A 250 10.87 -6.53 3.46
N GLY A 251 12.06 -6.95 3.02
CA GLY A 251 12.83 -6.26 1.99
C GLY A 251 13.33 -4.87 2.40
N ALA A 252 13.49 -4.61 3.70
CA ALA A 252 14.07 -3.39 4.25
C ALA A 252 15.33 -3.71 5.05
N ASP A 253 16.28 -2.77 5.06
CA ASP A 253 17.44 -2.84 5.95
C ASP A 253 17.18 -2.08 7.26
N HIS A 254 18.21 -1.96 8.11
CA HIS A 254 18.11 -1.20 9.36
C HIS A 254 17.60 0.22 9.15
N MET A 255 17.89 0.83 7.99
CA MET A 255 17.43 2.16 7.61
C MET A 255 16.11 2.08 6.84
N VAL A 256 15.10 1.39 7.39
CA VAL A 256 13.78 1.18 6.77
C VAL A 256 13.08 2.46 6.30
N MET A 257 13.31 3.59 6.97
CA MET A 257 12.82 4.90 6.55
C MET A 257 13.47 5.44 5.26
N LEU A 258 14.53 4.79 4.77
CA LEU A 258 15.27 5.09 3.55
C LEU A 258 15.11 4.01 2.48
N SER A 259 15.16 2.73 2.88
CA SER A 259 15.02 1.57 1.99
C SER A 259 13.57 1.26 1.61
N GLN A 260 12.61 1.35 2.56
CA GLN A 260 11.16 1.15 2.31
C GLN A 260 10.29 2.26 2.93
N PRO A 261 10.49 3.55 2.57
CA PRO A 261 9.79 4.65 3.20
C PRO A 261 8.28 4.60 3.02
N GLN A 262 7.77 4.16 1.86
CA GLN A 262 6.33 4.08 1.61
C GLN A 262 5.66 3.03 2.48
N GLU A 263 6.23 1.83 2.56
CA GLU A 263 5.70 0.74 3.38
C GLU A 263 5.69 1.10 4.87
N LEU A 264 6.75 1.75 5.35
CA LEU A 264 6.79 2.28 6.71
C LEU A 264 5.69 3.33 6.94
N VAL A 265 5.51 4.28 6.03
CA VAL A 265 4.48 5.31 6.16
C VAL A 265 3.07 4.71 6.12
N GLU A 266 2.83 3.74 5.24
CA GLU A 266 1.56 3.01 5.18
C GLU A 266 1.28 2.31 6.50
N LEU A 267 2.28 1.63 7.08
CA LEU A 267 2.16 0.97 8.38
C LEU A 267 1.87 1.97 9.51
N LEU A 268 2.63 3.07 9.57
CA LEU A 268 2.45 4.12 10.56
C LEU A 268 1.07 4.79 10.45
N ALA A 269 0.60 5.04 9.22
CA ALA A 269 -0.72 5.58 8.96
C ALA A 269 -1.85 4.57 9.21
N SER A 270 -1.58 3.26 9.05
CA SER A 270 -2.52 2.18 9.33
C SER A 270 -2.54 1.72 10.78
N SER A 271 -1.67 2.26 11.64
CA SER A 271 -1.54 1.84 13.04
C SER A 271 -2.72 2.26 13.93
N GLU A 272 -3.95 2.37 13.41
CA GLU A 272 -5.17 2.23 14.22
C GLU A 272 -5.78 0.82 14.00
N PRO A 273 -6.40 0.22 15.04
CA PRO A 273 -6.86 -1.17 15.04
C PRO A 273 -8.13 -1.41 14.21
N GLU A 274 -8.18 -0.92 12.97
CA GLU A 274 -8.94 -1.60 11.93
C GLU A 274 -7.97 -2.52 11.22
N ALA A 275 -7.93 -3.77 11.69
CA ALA A 275 -7.15 -4.88 11.14
C ALA A 275 -6.88 -4.70 9.63
N ARG A 276 -5.62 -4.83 9.20
CA ARG A 276 -5.24 -4.98 7.78
C ARG A 276 -6.09 -6.11 7.17
N ARG A 277 -7.27 -5.76 6.63
CA ARG A 277 -8.24 -6.73 6.09
C ARG A 277 -7.76 -7.14 4.72
N ARG A 278 -7.32 -8.39 4.62
CA ARG A 278 -6.88 -8.99 3.36
C ARG A 278 -8.08 -9.26 2.45
N HIS A 279 -8.37 -8.33 1.55
CA HIS A 279 -9.36 -8.53 0.47
C HIS A 279 -8.86 -9.45 -0.65
N HIS A 280 -9.81 -10.07 -1.37
CA HIS A 280 -9.54 -10.85 -2.58
C HIS A 280 -10.18 -10.17 -3.79
N PHE A 281 -9.33 -9.73 -4.71
CA PHE A 281 -9.70 -9.08 -5.97
C PHE A 281 -9.66 -10.09 -7.12
N VAL A 282 -10.74 -10.16 -7.91
CA VAL A 282 -10.79 -10.93 -9.15
C VAL A 282 -10.83 -9.95 -10.32
N LEU A 283 -9.80 -9.97 -11.16
CA LEU A 283 -9.56 -8.98 -12.20
C LEU A 283 -9.96 -9.55 -13.57
N VAL A 284 -10.86 -8.87 -14.28
CA VAL A 284 -11.51 -9.33 -15.51
C VAL A 284 -11.19 -8.37 -16.65
N HIS A 285 -10.49 -8.86 -17.67
CA HIS A 285 -9.98 -8.06 -18.78
C HIS A 285 -11.06 -7.66 -19.81
N GLY A 286 -10.73 -6.66 -20.63
CA GLY A 286 -11.53 -6.22 -21.78
C GLY A 286 -11.41 -7.12 -23.02
N ARG A 287 -12.12 -6.72 -24.08
CA ARG A 287 -12.10 -7.43 -25.37
C ARG A 287 -10.67 -7.50 -25.93
N CYS A 288 -10.35 -8.62 -26.58
CA CYS A 288 -9.03 -8.93 -27.17
C CYS A 288 -7.84 -9.04 -26.21
N HIS A 289 -8.00 -8.67 -24.94
CA HIS A 289 -6.95 -8.76 -23.92
C HIS A 289 -7.01 -10.10 -23.19
N GLY A 290 -6.11 -10.28 -22.23
CA GLY A 290 -6.07 -11.42 -21.30
C GLY A 290 -5.72 -10.93 -19.89
N ALA A 291 -5.58 -11.85 -18.95
CA ALA A 291 -5.12 -11.61 -17.58
C ALA A 291 -3.84 -10.78 -17.52
N TRP A 292 -2.96 -10.93 -18.52
CA TRP A 292 -1.70 -10.21 -18.65
C TRP A 292 -1.84 -8.68 -18.59
N CYS A 293 -2.99 -8.10 -18.99
CA CYS A 293 -3.16 -6.64 -18.95
C CYS A 293 -3.19 -6.11 -17.51
N TRP A 294 -3.46 -6.96 -16.51
CA TRP A 294 -3.51 -6.60 -15.11
C TRP A 294 -2.17 -6.70 -14.39
N TYR A 295 -1.07 -7.09 -15.05
CA TYR A 295 0.16 -7.49 -14.35
C TYR A 295 0.67 -6.42 -13.36
N LYS A 296 0.68 -5.13 -13.72
CA LYS A 296 1.10 -4.04 -12.82
C LYS A 296 0.16 -3.88 -11.62
N ALA A 297 -1.15 -3.82 -11.85
CA ALA A 297 -2.15 -3.67 -10.80
C ALA A 297 -2.22 -4.89 -9.89
N ALA A 298 -2.12 -6.11 -10.43
CA ALA A 298 -2.06 -7.35 -9.67
C ALA A 298 -0.81 -7.40 -8.78
N THR A 299 0.37 -7.03 -9.30
CA THR A 299 1.60 -6.92 -8.50
C THR A 299 1.44 -5.90 -7.38
N ALA A 300 0.84 -4.73 -7.65
CA ALA A 300 0.61 -3.72 -6.63
C ALA A 300 -0.38 -4.18 -5.54
N LEU A 301 -1.45 -4.88 -5.90
CA LEU A 301 -2.39 -5.48 -4.93
C LEU A 301 -1.72 -6.54 -4.05
N LEU A 302 -0.88 -7.40 -4.63
CA LEU A 302 -0.13 -8.41 -3.88
C LEU A 302 0.87 -7.77 -2.92
N ARG A 303 1.57 -6.71 -3.35
CA ARG A 303 2.49 -5.94 -2.49
C ARG A 303 1.76 -5.25 -1.34
N ALA A 304 0.53 -4.80 -1.55
CA ALA A 304 -0.33 -4.24 -0.51
C ALA A 304 -0.95 -5.32 0.44
N GLY A 305 -0.51 -6.58 0.34
CA GLY A 305 -0.96 -7.67 1.21
C GLY A 305 -2.30 -8.31 0.81
N HIS A 306 -2.92 -7.88 -0.29
CA HIS A 306 -4.19 -8.43 -0.78
C HIS A 306 -4.00 -9.71 -1.61
N ARG A 307 -5.09 -10.43 -1.87
CA ARG A 307 -5.12 -11.51 -2.88
C ARG A 307 -5.60 -10.92 -4.21
N ALA A 308 -4.94 -11.25 -5.30
CA ALA A 308 -5.36 -10.84 -6.64
C ALA A 308 -5.36 -12.05 -7.58
N THR A 309 -6.47 -12.28 -8.28
CA THR A 309 -6.65 -13.34 -9.27
C THR A 309 -7.03 -12.68 -10.59
N ALA A 310 -6.09 -12.56 -11.53
CA ALA A 310 -6.36 -12.13 -12.89
C ALA A 310 -6.72 -13.35 -13.75
N LEU A 311 -7.88 -13.31 -14.42
CA LEU A 311 -8.42 -14.46 -15.16
C LEU A 311 -8.37 -14.22 -16.67
N ASP A 312 -7.98 -15.25 -17.42
CA ASP A 312 -8.20 -15.31 -18.87
C ASP A 312 -9.60 -15.85 -19.15
N MET A 313 -10.41 -15.08 -19.87
CA MET A 313 -11.71 -15.55 -20.37
C MET A 313 -11.51 -16.62 -21.46
N ALA A 314 -12.54 -17.40 -21.77
CA ALA A 314 -12.39 -18.49 -22.74
C ALA A 314 -11.98 -17.94 -24.11
N GLY A 315 -10.90 -18.51 -24.67
CA GLY A 315 -10.34 -18.07 -25.95
C GLY A 315 -9.47 -16.80 -25.89
N CYS A 316 -9.22 -16.26 -24.70
CA CYS A 316 -8.40 -15.07 -24.46
C CYS A 316 -7.07 -15.40 -23.76
N GLY A 317 -6.11 -14.47 -23.82
CA GLY A 317 -4.78 -14.62 -23.22
C GLY A 317 -4.16 -16.00 -23.44
N ALA A 318 -3.78 -16.66 -22.34
CA ALA A 318 -3.19 -18.00 -22.35
C ALA A 318 -4.22 -19.14 -22.22
N HIS A 319 -5.53 -18.84 -22.22
CA HIS A 319 -6.56 -19.86 -22.14
C HIS A 319 -6.49 -20.81 -23.36
N PRO A 320 -6.55 -22.14 -23.15
CA PRO A 320 -6.28 -23.13 -24.21
C PRO A 320 -7.41 -23.25 -25.24
N ALA A 321 -8.64 -22.85 -24.90
CA ALA A 321 -9.76 -22.86 -25.84
C ALA A 321 -9.45 -22.04 -27.11
N ARG A 322 -9.88 -22.54 -28.27
CA ARG A 322 -9.85 -21.77 -29.51
C ARG A 322 -11.07 -20.86 -29.57
N LEU A 323 -10.94 -19.73 -30.25
CA LEU A 323 -12.04 -18.79 -30.44
C LEU A 323 -13.26 -19.43 -31.13
N ALA A 324 -13.00 -20.32 -32.08
CA ALA A 324 -14.00 -21.08 -32.84
C ALA A 324 -14.78 -22.10 -32.00
N ASP A 325 -14.36 -22.35 -30.75
CA ASP A 325 -15.02 -23.27 -29.81
C ASP A 325 -15.89 -22.51 -28.78
N VAL A 326 -15.81 -21.17 -28.72
CA VAL A 326 -16.54 -20.33 -27.75
C VAL A 326 -17.82 -19.81 -28.40
N ARG A 327 -18.92 -20.56 -28.21
CA ARG A 327 -20.20 -20.37 -28.91
C ARG A 327 -21.11 -19.34 -28.29
N SER A 328 -20.95 -19.05 -27.00
CA SER A 328 -21.78 -18.09 -26.27
C SER A 328 -20.99 -17.24 -25.30
N PHE A 329 -21.61 -16.15 -24.86
CA PHE A 329 -21.10 -15.23 -23.85
C PHE A 329 -20.99 -15.90 -22.48
N GLU A 330 -21.86 -16.86 -22.19
CA GLU A 330 -21.77 -17.65 -20.96
C GLU A 330 -20.56 -18.60 -20.99
N GLU A 331 -20.28 -19.22 -22.14
CA GLU A 331 -19.04 -20.00 -22.34
C GLU A 331 -17.79 -19.12 -22.28
N TYR A 332 -17.84 -17.93 -22.88
CA TYR A 332 -16.78 -16.92 -22.76
C TYR A 332 -16.47 -16.57 -21.30
N SER A 333 -17.52 -16.38 -20.50
CA SER A 333 -17.42 -15.98 -19.09
C SER A 333 -17.19 -17.16 -18.13
N ARG A 334 -17.19 -18.41 -18.62
CA ARG A 334 -17.08 -19.62 -17.80
C ARG A 334 -15.89 -19.59 -16.84
N PRO A 335 -14.66 -19.17 -17.23
CA PRO A 335 -13.53 -19.10 -16.28
C PRO A 335 -13.80 -18.22 -15.05
N LEU A 336 -14.51 -17.10 -15.22
CA LEU A 336 -14.93 -16.24 -14.11
C LEU A 336 -16.01 -16.91 -13.27
N LEU A 337 -17.04 -17.47 -13.90
CA LEU A 337 -18.15 -18.12 -13.21
C LEU A 337 -17.67 -19.30 -12.36
N ASP A 338 -16.77 -20.12 -12.90
CA ASP A 338 -16.20 -21.27 -12.19
C ASP A 338 -15.30 -20.82 -11.04
N ALA A 339 -14.50 -19.75 -11.22
CA ALA A 339 -13.66 -19.20 -10.17
C ALA A 339 -14.49 -18.66 -8.99
N VAL A 340 -15.59 -17.96 -9.27
CA VAL A 340 -16.49 -17.44 -8.22
C VAL A 340 -17.29 -18.57 -7.56
N ALA A 341 -17.76 -19.55 -8.35
CA ALA A 341 -18.44 -20.73 -7.83
C ALA A 341 -17.54 -21.54 -6.87
N ALA A 342 -16.25 -21.65 -7.16
CA ALA A 342 -15.27 -22.38 -6.37
C ALA A 342 -14.81 -21.68 -5.08
N LEU A 343 -15.22 -20.43 -4.83
CA LEU A 343 -14.87 -19.73 -3.59
C LEU A 343 -15.42 -20.46 -2.35
N PRO A 344 -14.65 -20.55 -1.26
CA PRO A 344 -15.09 -21.11 0.01
C PRO A 344 -16.39 -20.49 0.53
N GLU A 345 -17.13 -21.25 1.34
CA GLU A 345 -18.35 -20.75 1.99
C GLU A 345 -18.02 -19.53 2.88
N GLY A 346 -18.81 -18.47 2.74
CA GLY A 346 -18.60 -17.20 3.44
C GLY A 346 -17.53 -16.28 2.84
N GLU A 347 -16.72 -16.73 1.86
CA GLU A 347 -15.76 -15.87 1.18
C GLU A 347 -16.46 -14.97 0.15
N ARG A 348 -16.21 -13.65 0.23
CA ARG A 348 -16.70 -12.65 -0.73
C ARG A 348 -15.51 -11.98 -1.42
N VAL A 349 -15.64 -11.74 -2.73
CA VAL A 349 -14.60 -11.13 -3.56
C VAL A 349 -15.00 -9.77 -4.09
N VAL A 350 -14.01 -8.93 -4.38
CA VAL A 350 -14.19 -7.71 -5.16
C VAL A 350 -13.95 -8.05 -6.62
N LEU A 351 -15.01 -8.02 -7.42
CA LEU A 351 -14.91 -8.22 -8.87
C LEU A 351 -14.53 -6.90 -9.54
N VAL A 352 -13.45 -6.87 -10.30
CA VAL A 352 -12.97 -5.67 -11.00
C VAL A 352 -12.98 -5.93 -12.49
N ALA A 353 -13.87 -5.23 -13.20
CA ALA A 353 -14.07 -5.36 -14.63
C ALA A 353 -13.41 -4.20 -15.37
N HIS A 354 -12.77 -4.51 -16.50
CA HIS A 354 -12.28 -3.53 -17.46
C HIS A 354 -13.02 -3.68 -18.79
N SER A 355 -13.43 -2.56 -19.39
CA SER A 355 -14.03 -2.53 -20.74
C SER A 355 -15.14 -3.59 -20.91
N HIS A 356 -15.04 -4.45 -21.92
CA HIS A 356 -16.00 -5.56 -22.17
C HIS A 356 -16.16 -6.55 -21.01
N GLY A 357 -15.16 -6.68 -20.12
CA GLY A 357 -15.23 -7.56 -18.94
C GLY A 357 -16.37 -7.21 -17.99
N GLY A 358 -16.91 -5.99 -18.07
CA GLY A 358 -18.08 -5.56 -17.29
C GLY A 358 -19.32 -6.43 -17.50
N TYR A 359 -19.54 -6.98 -18.69
CA TYR A 359 -20.64 -7.91 -18.92
C TYR A 359 -20.45 -9.23 -18.15
N SER A 360 -19.22 -9.75 -18.09
CA SER A 360 -18.92 -11.00 -17.38
C SER A 360 -19.04 -10.80 -15.87
N VAL A 361 -18.63 -9.63 -15.36
CA VAL A 361 -18.82 -9.27 -13.95
C VAL A 361 -20.31 -9.09 -13.62
N ALA A 362 -21.11 -8.46 -14.50
CA ALA A 362 -22.56 -8.36 -14.29
C ALA A 362 -23.22 -9.74 -14.25
N LEU A 363 -22.83 -10.65 -15.15
CA LEU A 363 -23.31 -12.03 -15.14
C LEU A 363 -22.88 -12.79 -13.88
N ALA A 364 -21.63 -12.64 -13.43
CA ALA A 364 -21.15 -13.28 -12.20
C ALA A 364 -21.87 -12.75 -10.95
N ALA A 365 -22.11 -11.44 -10.87
CA ALA A 365 -22.88 -10.83 -9.79
C ALA A 365 -24.37 -11.24 -9.82
N GLU A 366 -24.95 -11.47 -11.00
CA GLU A 366 -26.27 -12.07 -11.12
C GLU A 366 -26.27 -13.54 -10.65
N ARG A 367 -25.27 -14.34 -11.00
CA ARG A 367 -25.22 -15.77 -10.65
C ARG A 367 -24.83 -16.03 -9.19
N PHE A 368 -24.00 -15.18 -8.59
CA PHE A 368 -23.43 -15.38 -7.25
C PHE A 368 -23.43 -14.09 -6.40
N PRO A 369 -24.57 -13.39 -6.23
CA PRO A 369 -24.63 -12.11 -5.51
C PRO A 369 -24.08 -12.22 -4.08
N GLU A 370 -24.27 -13.35 -3.42
CA GLU A 370 -23.80 -13.63 -2.06
C GLU A 370 -22.27 -13.69 -1.94
N LYS A 371 -21.57 -14.00 -3.04
CA LYS A 371 -20.10 -14.10 -3.10
C LYS A 371 -19.42 -12.82 -3.58
N VAL A 372 -20.19 -11.78 -3.93
CA VAL A 372 -19.65 -10.51 -4.43
C VAL A 372 -19.70 -9.46 -3.32
N ALA A 373 -18.53 -9.00 -2.86
CA ALA A 373 -18.42 -7.89 -1.92
C ALA A 373 -18.71 -6.55 -2.60
N ALA A 374 -18.15 -6.36 -3.80
CA ALA A 374 -18.44 -5.24 -4.69
C ALA A 374 -18.14 -5.63 -6.15
N ALA A 375 -18.90 -5.06 -7.08
CA ALA A 375 -18.63 -5.12 -8.51
C ALA A 375 -18.13 -3.74 -8.98
N VAL A 376 -16.86 -3.66 -9.35
CA VAL A 376 -16.17 -2.44 -9.77
C VAL A 376 -16.02 -2.43 -11.28
N PHE A 377 -16.57 -1.40 -11.93
CA PHE A 377 -16.56 -1.19 -13.37
C PHE A 377 -15.55 -0.10 -13.71
N VAL A 378 -14.35 -0.49 -14.12
CA VAL A 378 -13.24 0.43 -14.42
C VAL A 378 -13.22 0.72 -15.92
N THR A 379 -13.72 1.90 -16.30
CA THR A 379 -14.04 2.23 -17.70
C THR A 379 -14.62 1.02 -18.47
N ALA A 380 -15.62 0.40 -17.85
CA ALA A 380 -16.18 -0.86 -18.29
C ALA A 380 -17.60 -0.71 -18.81
N SER A 381 -18.02 -1.66 -19.64
CA SER A 381 -19.41 -1.77 -20.06
C SER A 381 -20.26 -2.16 -18.85
N MET A 382 -21.14 -1.27 -18.40
CA MET A 382 -22.04 -1.53 -17.27
C MET A 382 -23.48 -1.64 -17.79
N PRO A 383 -24.04 -2.86 -17.92
CA PRO A 383 -25.44 -3.04 -18.31
C PRO A 383 -26.39 -2.58 -17.20
N ALA A 384 -27.57 -2.10 -17.59
CA ALA A 384 -28.64 -1.74 -16.64
C ALA A 384 -29.55 -2.94 -16.36
N VAL A 385 -30.11 -3.01 -15.16
CA VAL A 385 -31.12 -3.99 -14.77
C VAL A 385 -32.34 -3.88 -15.69
N GLY A 386 -32.97 -5.02 -16.02
CA GLY A 386 -34.17 -5.07 -16.85
C GLY A 386 -33.96 -4.72 -18.33
N ARG A 387 -32.70 -4.70 -18.80
CA ARG A 387 -32.36 -4.48 -20.22
C ARG A 387 -31.39 -5.54 -20.71
N PRO A 388 -31.45 -5.92 -22.00
CA PRO A 388 -30.44 -6.80 -22.58
C PRO A 388 -29.05 -6.20 -22.49
N MET A 389 -28.05 -6.99 -22.07
CA MET A 389 -26.67 -6.52 -21.94
C MET A 389 -26.11 -6.00 -23.29
N ALA A 390 -26.44 -6.65 -24.40
CA ALA A 390 -25.97 -6.26 -25.73
C ALA A 390 -26.38 -4.84 -26.15
N VAL A 391 -27.48 -4.29 -25.59
CA VAL A 391 -27.93 -2.92 -25.89
C VAL A 391 -26.89 -1.88 -25.48
N THR A 392 -26.12 -2.13 -24.42
CA THR A 392 -25.04 -1.23 -24.00
C THR A 392 -23.94 -1.14 -25.07
N SER A 393 -23.58 -2.28 -25.69
CA SER A 393 -22.61 -2.32 -26.79
C SER A 393 -23.14 -1.60 -28.03
N ASP A 394 -24.40 -1.85 -28.41
CA ASP A 394 -25.01 -1.21 -29.58
C ASP A 394 -25.06 0.32 -29.42
N LYS A 395 -25.39 0.80 -28.22
CA LYS A 395 -25.38 2.23 -27.91
C LYS A 395 -23.99 2.83 -27.95
N LEU A 396 -22.96 2.09 -27.49
CA LEU A 396 -21.57 2.55 -27.57
C LEU A 396 -21.15 2.69 -29.04
N LEU A 397 -21.40 1.67 -29.85
CA LEU A 397 -21.11 1.68 -31.30
C LEU A 397 -21.80 2.84 -32.02
N ALA A 398 -23.08 3.07 -31.71
CA ALA A 398 -23.83 4.20 -32.27
C ALA A 398 -23.30 5.56 -31.81
N PHE A 399 -22.79 5.66 -30.57
CA PHE A 399 -22.21 6.88 -30.03
C PHE A 399 -20.87 7.23 -30.67
N VAL A 400 -20.00 6.25 -30.87
CA VAL A 400 -18.63 6.48 -31.36
C VAL A 400 -18.51 6.55 -32.89
N GLY A 401 -19.45 5.94 -33.61
CA GLY A 401 -19.49 5.95 -35.07
C GLY A 401 -18.52 4.97 -35.76
N PRO A 402 -18.59 4.87 -37.10
CA PRO A 402 -17.91 3.82 -37.88
C PRO A 402 -16.38 3.97 -37.91
N ASP A 403 -15.85 5.19 -37.87
CA ASP A 403 -14.39 5.44 -37.98
C ASP A 403 -13.66 5.28 -36.64
N PHE A 404 -14.38 4.95 -35.57
CA PHE A 404 -13.83 4.93 -34.21
C PHE A 404 -12.67 3.94 -34.02
N PHE A 405 -12.79 2.76 -34.64
CA PHE A 405 -11.86 1.65 -34.46
C PHE A 405 -10.66 1.68 -35.42
N LEU A 406 -10.51 2.73 -36.24
CA LEU A 406 -9.36 2.95 -37.13
C LEU A 406 -9.02 1.72 -37.99
N ASP A 407 -7.86 1.09 -37.74
CA ASP A 407 -7.31 -0.05 -38.48
C ASP A 407 -7.67 -1.41 -37.86
N SER A 408 -8.60 -1.44 -36.91
CA SER A 408 -9.16 -2.68 -36.35
C SER A 408 -9.97 -3.43 -37.39
N LYS A 409 -10.09 -4.76 -37.21
CA LYS A 409 -10.66 -5.64 -38.22
C LYS A 409 -11.73 -6.54 -37.63
N GLU A 410 -12.81 -6.68 -38.38
CA GLU A 410 -13.66 -7.86 -38.30
C GLU A 410 -13.00 -8.99 -39.11
N LEU A 411 -12.98 -10.18 -38.53
CA LEU A 411 -12.41 -11.37 -39.14
C LEU A 411 -13.53 -12.29 -39.63
N GLU A 412 -13.18 -13.21 -40.52
CA GLU A 412 -14.09 -14.28 -40.91
C GLU A 412 -14.20 -15.30 -39.79
N GLN A 413 -15.42 -15.76 -39.54
CA GLN A 413 -15.69 -16.76 -38.52
C GLN A 413 -15.32 -18.15 -39.04
N GLU A 414 -14.37 -18.82 -38.37
CA GLU A 414 -13.92 -20.17 -38.75
C GLU A 414 -15.02 -21.22 -38.54
N ASN A 415 -15.86 -21.03 -37.52
CA ASN A 415 -16.97 -21.95 -37.20
C ASN A 415 -18.33 -21.38 -37.68
N PRO A 416 -18.94 -21.92 -38.75
CA PRO A 416 -20.18 -21.39 -39.33
C PRO A 416 -21.42 -21.52 -38.40
N GLU A 417 -21.31 -22.33 -37.34
CA GLU A 417 -22.34 -22.42 -36.29
C GLU A 417 -22.34 -21.19 -35.38
N ILE A 418 -21.21 -20.51 -35.22
CA ILE A 418 -21.11 -19.28 -34.41
C ILE A 418 -21.50 -18.10 -35.32
N LYS A 419 -22.54 -17.35 -34.96
CA LYS A 419 -22.94 -16.17 -35.73
C LYS A 419 -22.20 -14.92 -35.27
N GLY A 420 -21.95 -14.03 -36.24
CA GLY A 420 -21.20 -12.80 -36.02
C GLY A 420 -19.72 -12.94 -36.36
N LYS A 421 -19.07 -11.81 -36.59
CA LYS A 421 -17.65 -11.74 -36.95
C LYS A 421 -16.81 -11.51 -35.71
N PRO A 422 -15.72 -12.29 -35.51
CA PRO A 422 -14.72 -11.94 -34.52
C PRO A 422 -14.10 -10.58 -34.80
N PHE A 423 -13.65 -9.91 -33.75
CA PHE A 423 -13.04 -8.59 -33.83
C PHE A 423 -11.63 -8.63 -33.23
N ILE A 424 -10.70 -7.89 -33.85
CA ILE A 424 -9.35 -7.65 -33.32
C ILE A 424 -8.98 -6.17 -33.46
N PHE A 425 -8.40 -5.59 -32.40
CA PHE A 425 -7.90 -4.23 -32.43
C PHE A 425 -6.68 -4.10 -33.36
N GLY A 426 -6.67 -3.01 -34.13
CA GLY A 426 -5.52 -2.64 -34.97
C GLY A 426 -4.48 -1.81 -34.20
N PRO A 427 -3.21 -1.79 -34.66
CA PRO A 427 -2.15 -1.03 -34.01
C PRO A 427 -2.44 0.46 -33.81
N ASN A 428 -3.03 1.14 -34.79
CA ASN A 428 -3.38 2.56 -34.66
C ASN A 428 -4.53 2.76 -33.66
N SER A 429 -5.52 1.86 -33.67
CA SER A 429 -6.59 1.88 -32.66
C SER A 429 -6.04 1.71 -31.25
N MET A 430 -5.16 0.72 -31.03
CA MET A 430 -4.54 0.52 -29.71
C MET A 430 -3.75 1.75 -29.29
N THR A 431 -2.89 2.28 -30.16
CA THR A 431 -2.04 3.43 -29.86
C THR A 431 -2.84 4.69 -29.55
N GLN A 432 -3.84 5.02 -30.36
CA GLN A 432 -4.52 6.31 -30.30
C GLN A 432 -5.74 6.32 -29.37
N ARG A 433 -6.37 5.16 -29.15
CA ARG A 433 -7.60 5.05 -28.36
C ARG A 433 -7.39 4.40 -27.00
N LEU A 434 -6.57 3.35 -26.93
CA LEU A 434 -6.49 2.52 -25.72
C LEU A 434 -5.26 2.83 -24.85
N TYR A 435 -4.09 3.04 -25.48
CA TYR A 435 -2.77 3.12 -24.82
C TYR A 435 -2.10 4.51 -24.89
N HIS A 436 -2.84 5.56 -25.26
CA HIS A 436 -2.23 6.86 -25.56
C HIS A 436 -1.57 7.60 -24.38
N LEU A 437 -1.80 7.15 -23.13
CA LEU A 437 -1.11 7.62 -21.92
C LEU A 437 -0.31 6.52 -21.22
N SER A 438 -0.38 5.30 -21.74
CA SER A 438 0.35 4.14 -21.23
C SER A 438 1.82 4.20 -21.66
N PRO A 439 2.75 3.66 -20.85
CA PRO A 439 4.13 3.44 -21.26
C PRO A 439 4.24 2.71 -22.61
N PRO A 440 5.16 3.11 -23.52
CA PRO A 440 5.33 2.50 -24.83
C PRO A 440 5.60 0.99 -24.81
N GLU A 441 6.25 0.51 -23.74
CA GLU A 441 6.52 -0.91 -23.51
C GLU A 441 5.21 -1.71 -23.31
N ASP A 442 4.22 -1.10 -22.66
CA ASP A 442 2.90 -1.72 -22.44
C ASP A 442 2.11 -1.83 -23.74
N LEU A 443 2.20 -0.83 -24.61
CA LEU A 443 1.64 -0.90 -25.96
C LEU A 443 2.32 -2.00 -26.77
N THR A 444 3.66 -2.08 -26.71
CA THR A 444 4.43 -3.13 -27.39
C THR A 444 3.99 -4.51 -26.92
N LEU A 445 3.88 -4.71 -25.60
CA LEU A 445 3.38 -5.93 -25.00
C LEU A 445 1.95 -6.24 -25.47
N GLY A 446 1.06 -5.24 -25.50
CA GLY A 446 -0.30 -5.38 -25.97
C GLY A 446 -0.38 -5.84 -27.43
N LEU A 447 0.38 -5.22 -28.32
CA LEU A 447 0.45 -5.60 -29.74
C LEU A 447 0.94 -7.03 -29.97
N MET A 448 1.77 -7.56 -29.05
CA MET A 448 2.25 -8.93 -29.10
C MET A 448 1.25 -9.96 -28.57
N LEU A 449 0.31 -9.56 -27.69
CA LEU A 449 -0.51 -10.47 -26.90
C LEU A 449 -2.01 -10.42 -27.20
N ILE A 450 -2.52 -9.41 -27.90
CA ILE A 450 -3.94 -9.35 -28.24
C ILE A 450 -4.36 -10.56 -29.10
N ARG A 451 -5.56 -11.07 -28.82
CA ARG A 451 -6.22 -12.14 -29.59
C ARG A 451 -7.55 -11.64 -30.15
N PRO A 452 -8.06 -12.18 -31.26
CA PRO A 452 -9.41 -11.86 -31.70
C PRO A 452 -10.45 -12.36 -30.69
N ALA A 453 -11.58 -11.66 -30.59
CA ALA A 453 -12.67 -12.00 -29.68
C ALA A 453 -14.03 -11.91 -30.37
N ASN A 454 -14.96 -12.80 -30.00
CA ASN A 454 -16.33 -12.78 -30.50
C ASN A 454 -17.06 -11.54 -29.94
N THR A 455 -17.99 -10.98 -30.74
CA THR A 455 -18.58 -9.66 -30.47
C THR A 455 -19.89 -9.69 -29.68
N PHE A 456 -20.53 -10.86 -29.56
CA PHE A 456 -21.74 -11.15 -28.75
C PHE A 456 -22.81 -10.03 -28.79
N THR A 457 -23.22 -9.64 -29.99
CA THR A 457 -24.12 -8.49 -30.23
C THR A 457 -25.60 -8.91 -30.37
N THR A 458 -26.50 -7.92 -30.41
CA THR A 458 -27.94 -8.14 -30.68
C THR A 458 -28.22 -8.71 -32.07
N ASN A 459 -27.25 -8.71 -32.99
CA ASN A 459 -27.42 -9.28 -34.33
C ASN A 459 -27.18 -10.79 -34.38
N ASN A 460 -26.61 -11.39 -33.32
CA ASN A 460 -26.53 -12.84 -33.18
C ASN A 460 -27.84 -13.36 -32.53
N PRO A 461 -28.71 -14.09 -33.26
CA PRO A 461 -29.95 -14.63 -32.69
C PRO A 461 -29.70 -15.76 -31.67
N ASP A 462 -28.55 -16.43 -31.76
CA ASP A 462 -28.19 -17.56 -30.89
C ASP A 462 -27.63 -17.08 -29.53
N GLU A 463 -27.39 -15.76 -29.39
CA GLU A 463 -26.78 -15.18 -28.20
C GLU A 463 -27.80 -14.85 -27.10
N VAL A 464 -28.41 -15.89 -26.55
CA VAL A 464 -29.52 -15.79 -25.58
C VAL A 464 -29.14 -14.94 -24.36
N THR A 465 -27.98 -15.19 -23.75
CA THR A 465 -27.56 -14.53 -22.51
C THR A 465 -27.42 -13.01 -22.67
N MET A 466 -26.84 -12.54 -23.77
CA MET A 466 -26.65 -11.10 -23.99
C MET A 466 -27.94 -10.37 -24.40
N ARG A 467 -28.94 -11.12 -24.89
CA ARG A 467 -30.21 -10.59 -25.40
C ARG A 467 -31.36 -10.66 -24.41
N ASP A 468 -31.24 -11.45 -23.35
CA ASP A 468 -32.30 -11.60 -22.37
C ASP A 468 -32.43 -10.35 -21.48
N ALA A 469 -33.51 -9.61 -21.67
CA ALA A 469 -33.83 -8.42 -20.88
C ALA A 469 -34.15 -8.74 -19.40
N LYS A 470 -34.50 -9.99 -19.10
CA LYS A 470 -34.86 -10.43 -17.74
C LYS A 470 -33.69 -11.06 -17.00
N LEU A 471 -32.52 -11.17 -17.65
CA LEU A 471 -31.36 -11.85 -17.06
C LEU A 471 -30.85 -11.14 -15.81
N LEU A 472 -30.63 -9.83 -15.88
CA LEU A 472 -30.14 -9.03 -14.76
C LEU A 472 -31.33 -8.52 -13.95
N THR A 473 -31.39 -8.91 -12.67
CA THR A 473 -32.53 -8.66 -11.78
C THR A 473 -32.19 -7.64 -10.69
N GLU A 474 -33.20 -6.97 -10.12
CA GLU A 474 -32.97 -6.03 -9.00
C GLU A 474 -32.53 -6.78 -7.73
N GLU A 475 -33.06 -7.98 -7.53
CA GLU A 475 -32.80 -8.80 -6.34
C GLU A 475 -31.37 -9.34 -6.29
N ARG A 476 -30.71 -9.47 -7.44
CA ARG A 476 -29.37 -10.10 -7.56
C ARG A 476 -28.33 -9.10 -8.05
N TYR A 477 -28.16 -8.91 -9.36
CA TYR A 477 -27.21 -7.90 -9.87
C TYR A 477 -27.51 -6.48 -9.37
N GLY A 478 -28.80 -6.14 -9.23
CA GLY A 478 -29.28 -4.86 -8.70
C GLY A 478 -28.90 -4.58 -7.25
N SER A 479 -28.91 -5.62 -6.41
CA SER A 479 -28.64 -5.52 -4.98
C SER A 479 -27.16 -5.54 -4.64
N ALA A 480 -26.30 -5.99 -5.57
CA ALA A 480 -24.86 -5.93 -5.42
C ALA A 480 -24.37 -4.48 -5.31
N ARG A 481 -23.40 -4.22 -4.43
CA ARG A 481 -22.71 -2.93 -4.36
C ARG A 481 -21.92 -2.73 -5.65
N ARG A 482 -22.31 -1.73 -6.45
CA ARG A 482 -21.71 -1.43 -7.75
C ARG A 482 -20.99 -0.10 -7.69
N VAL A 483 -19.74 -0.09 -8.14
CA VAL A 483 -18.91 1.11 -8.23
C VAL A 483 -18.47 1.27 -9.67
N PHE A 484 -18.62 2.46 -10.24
CA PHE A 484 -18.09 2.80 -11.55
C PHE A 484 -16.90 3.75 -11.39
N VAL A 485 -15.77 3.40 -11.99
CA VAL A 485 -14.58 4.26 -12.02
C VAL A 485 -14.52 4.92 -13.39
N VAL A 486 -14.83 6.22 -13.41
CA VAL A 486 -14.76 7.04 -14.62
C VAL A 486 -13.31 7.44 -14.88
N VAL A 487 -12.88 7.28 -16.12
CA VAL A 487 -11.56 7.74 -16.58
C VAL A 487 -11.76 8.88 -17.57
N GLU A 488 -11.32 10.09 -17.21
CA GLU A 488 -11.64 11.31 -17.97
C GLU A 488 -11.02 11.33 -19.36
N GLU A 489 -9.75 10.94 -19.47
CA GLU A 489 -8.99 10.97 -20.71
C GLU A 489 -9.17 9.69 -21.55
N ASP A 490 -10.12 8.83 -21.19
CA ASP A 490 -10.41 7.61 -21.94
C ASP A 490 -10.91 7.92 -23.36
N ARG A 491 -10.20 7.37 -24.35
CA ARG A 491 -10.54 7.49 -25.78
C ARG A 491 -11.12 6.20 -26.37
N GLY A 492 -11.16 5.10 -25.62
CA GLY A 492 -11.77 3.81 -25.97
C GLY A 492 -13.24 3.70 -25.56
N ILE A 493 -13.59 4.20 -24.38
CA ILE A 493 -14.98 4.45 -23.97
C ILE A 493 -15.02 5.89 -23.45
N PRO A 494 -15.45 6.87 -24.26
CA PRO A 494 -15.40 8.27 -23.87
C PRO A 494 -16.10 8.53 -22.54
N ALA A 495 -15.53 9.40 -21.69
CA ALA A 495 -16.05 9.69 -20.35
C ALA A 495 -17.52 10.16 -20.35
N GLU A 496 -17.96 10.84 -21.41
CA GLU A 496 -19.37 11.18 -21.61
C GLU A 496 -20.25 9.93 -21.67
N PHE A 497 -19.83 8.90 -22.41
CA PHE A 497 -20.56 7.65 -22.51
C PHE A 497 -20.50 6.84 -21.21
N GLN A 498 -19.35 6.86 -20.51
CA GLN A 498 -19.22 6.28 -19.17
C GLN A 498 -20.28 6.86 -18.21
N ARG A 499 -20.41 8.18 -18.15
CA ARG A 499 -21.43 8.87 -17.33
C ARG A 499 -22.86 8.55 -17.77
N ARG A 500 -23.12 8.36 -19.07
CA ARG A 500 -24.43 7.91 -19.59
C ARG A 500 -24.79 6.50 -19.11
N MET A 501 -23.81 5.60 -18.96
CA MET A 501 -24.05 4.27 -18.38
C MET A 501 -24.39 4.37 -16.90
N VAL A 502 -23.63 5.16 -16.14
CA VAL A 502 -23.90 5.42 -14.71
C VAL A 502 -25.31 5.98 -14.51
N ALA A 503 -25.71 6.98 -15.30
CA ALA A 503 -27.04 7.60 -15.20
C ALA A 503 -28.20 6.62 -15.48
N GLN A 504 -27.94 5.51 -16.17
CA GLN A 504 -28.94 4.47 -16.46
C GLN A 504 -29.01 3.37 -15.40
N SER A 505 -28.15 3.41 -14.37
CA SER A 505 -28.03 2.38 -13.35
C SER A 505 -28.11 3.00 -11.95
N PRO A 506 -29.32 3.13 -11.39
CA PRO A 506 -29.52 3.69 -10.05
C PRO A 506 -28.71 2.95 -8.97
N GLY A 507 -28.25 3.69 -7.95
CA GLY A 507 -27.53 3.12 -6.81
C GLY A 507 -26.05 2.80 -7.05
N VAL A 508 -25.50 3.15 -8.21
CA VAL A 508 -24.07 2.99 -8.52
C VAL A 508 -23.26 4.12 -7.88
N GLU A 509 -22.23 3.76 -7.13
CA GLU A 509 -21.23 4.69 -6.63
C GLU A 509 -20.29 5.11 -7.77
N VAL A 510 -19.86 6.37 -7.80
CA VAL A 510 -18.98 6.89 -8.84
C VAL A 510 -17.69 7.36 -8.21
N GLU A 511 -16.58 6.88 -8.75
CA GLU A 511 -15.23 7.35 -8.44
C GLU A 511 -14.58 7.77 -9.76
N GLU A 512 -13.54 8.62 -9.70
CA GLU A 512 -12.90 9.17 -10.90
C GLU A 512 -11.37 8.98 -10.80
N ILE A 513 -10.72 8.71 -11.94
CA ILE A 513 -9.27 8.74 -12.10
C ILE A 513 -8.95 9.66 -13.27
N SER A 514 -8.05 10.62 -13.04
CA SER A 514 -7.58 11.56 -14.06
C SER A 514 -6.15 11.23 -14.52
N GLY A 515 -5.81 11.65 -15.73
CA GLY A 515 -4.50 11.41 -16.34
C GLY A 515 -4.23 9.93 -16.63
N ALA A 516 -5.27 9.13 -16.83
CA ALA A 516 -5.21 7.73 -17.26
C ALA A 516 -5.87 7.55 -18.62
N ASP A 517 -5.40 6.60 -19.41
CA ASP A 517 -6.09 6.16 -20.63
C ASP A 517 -7.03 4.99 -20.35
N HIS A 518 -7.58 4.40 -21.42
CA HIS A 518 -8.46 3.24 -21.31
C HIS A 518 -7.80 2.08 -20.54
N MET A 519 -6.47 1.94 -20.63
CA MET A 519 -5.69 0.94 -19.93
C MET A 519 -5.19 1.47 -18.59
N VAL A 520 -6.10 1.98 -17.75
CA VAL A 520 -5.78 2.58 -16.43
C VAL A 520 -4.95 1.68 -15.52
N MET A 521 -5.09 0.35 -15.63
CA MET A 521 -4.27 -0.61 -14.90
C MET A 521 -2.79 -0.64 -15.34
N LEU A 522 -2.46 0.00 -16.46
CA LEU A 522 -1.12 0.14 -17.03
C LEU A 522 -0.60 1.57 -16.94
N SER A 523 -1.44 2.57 -17.25
CA SER A 523 -1.08 3.99 -17.19
C SER A 523 -1.08 4.56 -15.76
N ARG A 524 -1.96 4.10 -14.87
CA ARG A 524 -2.06 4.54 -13.45
C ARG A 524 -2.27 3.38 -12.46
N PRO A 525 -1.40 2.36 -12.43
CA PRO A 525 -1.61 1.16 -11.62
C PRO A 525 -1.71 1.44 -10.12
N GLN A 526 -0.84 2.30 -9.55
CA GLN A 526 -0.86 2.58 -8.11
C GLN A 526 -2.15 3.30 -7.70
N GLU A 527 -2.55 4.34 -8.42
CA GLU A 527 -3.76 5.12 -8.14
C GLU A 527 -5.02 4.26 -8.26
N LEU A 528 -5.07 3.37 -9.26
CA LEU A 528 -6.13 2.38 -9.37
C LEU A 528 -6.17 1.45 -8.16
N VAL A 529 -5.02 0.91 -7.74
CA VAL A 529 -4.93 0.00 -6.58
C VAL A 529 -5.37 0.69 -5.29
N GLU A 530 -4.90 1.91 -5.03
CA GLU A 530 -5.32 2.70 -3.87
C GLU A 530 -6.84 2.91 -3.84
N LEU A 531 -7.44 3.18 -5.00
CA LEU A 531 -8.89 3.31 -5.13
C LEU A 531 -9.62 1.98 -4.88
N LEU A 532 -9.15 0.88 -5.47
CA LEU A 532 -9.74 -0.45 -5.28
C LEU A 532 -9.70 -0.89 -3.82
N VAL A 533 -8.59 -0.66 -3.12
CA VAL A 533 -8.45 -0.96 -1.69
C VAL A 533 -9.41 -0.12 -0.85
N ARG A 534 -9.55 1.18 -1.17
CA ARG A 534 -10.51 2.07 -0.51
C ARG A 534 -11.96 1.60 -0.71
N ILE A 535 -12.31 1.16 -1.91
CA ILE A 535 -13.62 0.58 -2.20
C ILE A 535 -13.82 -0.68 -1.36
N ALA A 536 -12.84 -1.58 -1.33
CA ALA A 536 -12.92 -2.85 -0.62
C ALA A 536 -13.07 -2.68 0.90
N ASN A 537 -12.37 -1.72 1.51
CA ASN A 537 -12.47 -1.44 2.95
C ASN A 537 -13.90 -1.07 3.37
N LYS A 538 -14.62 -0.30 2.54
CA LYS A 538 -16.03 0.07 2.79
C LYS A 538 -17.00 -1.13 2.72
N CYS A 539 -16.62 -2.27 2.13
CA CYS A 539 -17.51 -3.43 2.00
C CYS A 539 -17.73 -4.20 3.31
N THR A 540 -16.95 -3.91 4.35
CA THR A 540 -16.84 -4.77 5.54
C THR A 540 -17.34 -4.10 6.83
N SER A 541 -18.03 -2.95 6.69
CA SER A 541 -18.51 -2.10 7.79
C SER A 541 -19.99 -2.29 8.15
N ASN A 542 -20.62 -3.42 7.78
CA ASN A 542 -21.99 -3.76 8.16
C ASN A 542 -22.05 -4.91 9.14
#